data_AF-A0A9Q0PIR2-F1
#
_entry.id   AF-A0A9Q0PIR2-F1
#
_cell.length_a   1.000
_cell.length_b   1.000
_cell.length_c   1.000
_cell.angle_alpha   90.00
_cell.angle_beta   90.00
_cell.angle_gamma   90.00
#
_symmetry.space_group_name_H-M   'P 1'
#
loop_
_entity.id
_entity.type
_entity.pdbx_description
1 polymer ?
#
loop_
_entity_poly.entity_id
_entity_poly.type
_entity_poly.pdbx_seq_one_letter_code
_entity_poly.pdbx_strand_id
1 'polypeptide(L)'
;MLPFQESSRRELRSYPVVWAVIKVGAHTETELEDRKLGIEDAKNVTFAAMDEGIVPGGGATYIHLLEQVSSIKNSMEDENEKIGADIVAKVCSRFFSFAKIYFLHTFVSLGFDLR
;
A
#
# COMPACT_ATOMS: atom_id res chain seq x y z
N MET A 1 29.19 17.73 21.84
CA MET A 1 28.90 17.08 23.14
C MET A 1 28.34 18.19 24.03
N LEU A 2 27.04 18.34 24.33
CA LEU A 2 25.87 17.44 24.32
C LEU A 2 24.61 18.30 23.96
N PRO A 3 23.35 17.82 24.10
CA PRO A 3 22.49 17.39 23.00
C PRO A 3 21.11 18.04 23.21
N PHE A 4 21.08 19.38 23.31
CA PHE A 4 19.98 20.05 23.99
C PHE A 4 18.71 20.21 23.13
N GLN A 5 18.85 20.20 21.80
CA GLN A 5 17.72 20.43 20.88
C GLN A 5 16.89 19.17 20.58
N GLU A 6 17.35 17.98 20.99
CA GLU A 6 16.62 16.72 20.77
C GLU A 6 15.68 16.34 21.93
N SER A 7 15.88 16.94 23.11
CA SER A 7 15.04 16.72 24.29
C SER A 7 13.64 17.30 24.11
N SER A 8 13.53 18.52 23.57
CA SER A 8 12.24 19.24 23.48
C SER A 8 11.29 18.68 22.41
N ARG A 9 11.77 17.88 21.44
CA ARG A 9 10.90 17.19 20.47
C ARG A 9 10.21 15.95 21.05
N ARG A 10 10.76 15.33 22.10
CA ARG A 10 10.13 14.16 22.73
C ARG A 10 8.96 14.54 23.64
N GLU A 11 8.98 15.73 24.20
CA GLU A 11 7.98 16.19 25.17
C GLU A 11 6.63 16.55 24.51
N LEU A 12 6.63 16.99 23.24
CA LEU A 12 5.40 17.26 22.47
C LEU A 12 4.68 16.00 21.98
N ARG A 13 5.28 14.81 22.10
CA ARG A 13 4.59 13.54 21.82
C ARG A 13 3.76 13.05 23.01
N SER A 14 3.84 13.73 24.16
CA SER A 14 3.20 13.33 25.41
C SER A 14 1.90 14.10 25.70
N TYR A 15 1.19 14.60 24.68
CA TYR A 15 -0.22 14.97 24.87
C TYR A 15 -1.03 13.70 25.16
N PRO A 16 -1.98 13.73 26.10
CA PRO A 16 -2.76 12.54 26.45
C PRO A 16 -3.41 12.01 25.17
N VAL A 17 -3.19 10.73 24.87
CA VAL A 17 -3.85 10.06 23.76
C VAL A 17 -5.35 10.15 24.05
N VAL A 18 -6.03 11.05 23.35
CA VAL A 18 -7.45 11.30 23.59
C VAL A 18 -8.19 10.08 23.07
N TRP A 19 -8.75 9.27 23.97
CA TRP A 19 -9.53 8.10 23.58
C TRP A 19 -10.84 8.59 22.91
N ALA A 20 -10.94 8.42 21.60
CA ALA A 20 -12.14 8.74 20.85
C ALA A 20 -12.96 7.46 20.66
N VAL A 21 -14.17 7.41 21.25
CA VAL A 21 -15.10 6.31 21.04
C VAL A 21 -16.00 6.61 19.86
N ILE A 22 -15.94 5.75 18.85
CA ILE A 22 -16.85 5.80 17.71
C ILE A 22 -17.95 4.75 17.96
N LYS A 23 -19.19 5.22 18.13
CA LYS A 23 -20.36 4.33 18.26
C LYS A 23 -20.97 4.10 16.88
N VAL A 24 -21.04 2.83 16.47
CA VAL A 24 -21.61 2.43 15.19
C VAL A 24 -23.00 1.85 15.45
N GLY A 25 -24.01 2.41 14.78
CA GLY A 25 -25.39 1.92 14.84
C GLY A 25 -25.76 1.14 13.58
N ALA A 26 -26.56 0.09 13.74
CA ALA A 26 -27.18 -0.67 12.66
C ALA A 26 -28.57 -1.17 13.10
N HIS A 27 -29.42 -1.56 12.14
CA HIS A 27 -30.78 -2.03 12.41
C HIS A 27 -30.84 -3.53 12.79
N THR A 28 -29.82 -4.31 12.41
CA THR A 28 -29.70 -5.74 12.70
C THR A 28 -28.31 -6.09 13.21
N GLU A 29 -28.17 -7.20 13.97
CA GLU A 29 -26.88 -7.65 14.53
C GLU A 29 -25.86 -7.96 13.43
N THR A 30 -26.30 -8.60 12.34
CA THR A 30 -25.44 -8.94 11.19
C THR A 30 -24.90 -7.71 10.48
N GLU A 31 -25.71 -6.65 10.32
CA GLU A 31 -25.25 -5.39 9.72
C GLU A 31 -24.33 -4.62 10.66
N LEU A 32 -24.49 -4.78 11.98
CA LEU A 32 -23.62 -4.14 12.97
C LEU A 32 -22.21 -4.70 12.89
N GLU A 33 -22.06 -6.02 12.79
CA GLU A 33 -20.76 -6.67 12.68
C GLU A 33 -20.04 -6.32 11.38
N ASP A 34 -20.73 -6.33 10.24
CA ASP A 34 -20.15 -5.98 8.94
C ASP A 34 -19.64 -4.53 8.91
N ARG A 35 -20.45 -3.59 9.42
CA ARG A 35 -20.04 -2.17 9.52
C ARG A 35 -18.90 -1.95 10.49
N LYS A 36 -18.85 -2.71 11.59
CA LYS A 36 -17.76 -2.63 12.56
C LYS A 36 -16.45 -3.07 11.94
N LEU A 37 -16.44 -4.21 11.23
CA LEU A 37 -15.26 -4.72 10.53
C LEU A 37 -14.79 -3.74 9.45
N GLY A 38 -15.71 -3.14 8.68
CA GLY A 38 -15.35 -2.13 7.69
C GLY A 38 -14.74 -0.86 8.29
N ILE A 39 -15.25 -0.40 9.45
CA ILE A 39 -14.70 0.79 10.14
C ILE A 39 -13.34 0.48 10.77
N GLU A 40 -13.13 -0.72 11.30
CA GLU A 40 -11.85 -1.14 11.86
C GLU A 40 -10.77 -1.22 10.78
N ASP A 41 -11.10 -1.77 9.61
CA ASP A 41 -10.19 -1.81 8.47
C ASP A 41 -9.85 -0.40 7.97
N ALA A 42 -10.87 0.45 7.75
CA ALA A 42 -10.66 1.83 7.31
C ALA A 42 -9.79 2.63 8.29
N LYS A 43 -10.02 2.46 9.60
CA LYS A 43 -9.19 3.06 10.64
C LYS A 43 -7.73 2.65 10.47
N ASN A 44 -7.47 1.34 10.37
CA ASN A 44 -6.12 0.82 10.23
C ASN A 44 -5.42 1.32 8.95
N VAL A 45 -6.15 1.36 7.82
CA VAL A 45 -5.64 1.91 6.55
C VAL A 45 -5.24 3.38 6.68
N THR A 46 -6.06 4.20 7.33
CA THR A 46 -5.75 5.63 7.50
C THR A 46 -4.55 5.88 8.41
N PHE A 47 -4.37 5.09 9.46
CA PHE A 47 -3.20 5.19 10.32
C PHE A 47 -1.92 4.78 9.57
N ALA A 48 -1.96 3.67 8.84
CA ALA A 48 -0.83 3.24 8.00
C ALA A 48 -0.48 4.29 6.94
N ALA A 49 -1.48 4.83 6.24
CA ALA A 49 -1.28 5.88 5.25
C ALA A 49 -0.72 7.19 5.83
N MET A 50 -1.04 7.50 7.08
CA MET A 50 -0.53 8.70 7.77
C MET A 50 0.94 8.54 8.17
N ASP A 51 1.35 7.34 8.60
CA ASP A 51 2.72 7.06 9.01
C ASP A 51 3.67 6.82 7.81
N GLU A 52 3.21 6.12 6.77
CA GLU A 52 4.04 5.72 5.61
C GLU A 52 3.83 6.59 4.37
N GLY A 53 2.71 7.34 4.29
CA GLY A 53 2.31 8.10 3.11
C GLY A 53 1.39 7.31 2.17
N ILE A 54 0.88 8.00 1.14
CA ILE A 54 -0.10 7.45 0.18
C ILE A 54 0.57 7.27 -1.18
N VAL A 55 0.28 6.15 -1.86
CA VAL A 55 0.83 5.80 -3.17
C VAL A 55 -0.32 5.43 -4.12
N PRO A 56 -0.23 5.67 -5.44
CA PRO A 56 -1.25 5.25 -6.41
C PRO A 56 -1.60 3.76 -6.29
N GLY A 57 -2.89 3.45 -6.16
CA GLY A 57 -3.39 2.08 -6.01
C GLY A 57 -3.34 1.25 -7.31
N GLY A 58 -3.98 0.08 -7.27
CA GLY A 58 -4.16 -0.78 -8.46
C GLY A 58 -2.87 -1.42 -8.99
N GLY A 59 -1.79 -1.42 -8.20
CA GLY A 59 -0.49 -1.95 -8.60
C GLY A 59 0.31 -1.05 -9.56
N ALA A 60 -0.16 0.17 -9.86
CA ALA A 60 0.56 1.15 -10.68
C ALA A 60 1.90 1.54 -10.05
N THR A 61 1.97 1.56 -8.72
CA THR A 61 3.22 1.72 -7.95
C THR A 61 4.32 0.79 -8.42
N TYR A 62 4.02 -0.49 -8.67
CA TYR A 62 5.03 -1.46 -9.06
C TYR A 62 5.64 -1.13 -10.43
N ILE A 63 4.86 -0.58 -11.35
CA ILE A 63 5.35 -0.18 -12.67
C ILE A 63 6.33 1.00 -12.54
N HIS A 64 5.98 2.00 -11.73
CA HIS A 64 6.88 3.13 -11.46
C HIS A 64 8.16 2.70 -10.72
N LEU A 65 8.06 1.73 -9.80
CA LEU A 65 9.23 1.17 -9.13
C LEU A 65 10.12 0.37 -10.09
N LEU A 66 9.54 -0.38 -11.03
CA LEU A 66 10.29 -1.15 -12.03
C LEU A 66 11.18 -0.28 -12.91
N GLU A 67 10.72 0.92 -13.29
CA GLU A 67 11.54 1.89 -14.04
C GLU A 67 12.79 2.27 -13.24
N GLN A 68 12.66 2.45 -11.92
CA GLN A 68 13.79 2.78 -11.05
C GLN A 68 14.72 1.59 -10.77
N VAL A 69 14.21 0.35 -10.74
CA VAL A 69 15.05 -0.86 -10.56
C VAL A 69 16.11 -0.98 -11.67
N SER A 70 15.80 -0.55 -12.89
CA SER A 70 16.76 -0.54 -14.00
C SER A 70 18.00 0.34 -13.71
N SER A 71 17.81 1.45 -13.00
CA SER A 71 18.89 2.35 -12.59
C SER A 71 19.74 1.76 -11.46
N ILE A 72 19.10 1.06 -10.51
CA ILE A 72 19.77 0.41 -9.38
C ILE A 72 20.66 -0.74 -9.86
N LYS A 73 20.19 -1.52 -10.84
CA LYS A 73 20.96 -2.61 -11.46
C LYS A 73 22.29 -2.14 -12.07
N ASN A 74 22.34 -0.91 -12.60
CA ASN A 74 23.55 -0.35 -13.18
C ASN A 74 24.58 0.12 -12.15
N SER A 75 24.16 0.31 -10.88
CA SER A 75 25.07 0.69 -9.79
C SER A 75 25.69 -0.50 -9.05
N MET A 76 25.23 -1.73 -9.31
CA MET A 76 25.71 -2.93 -8.63
C MET A 76 26.77 -3.64 -9.48
N GLU A 77 27.93 -3.91 -8.89
CA GLU A 77 29.07 -4.52 -9.58
C GLU A 77 28.97 -6.07 -9.58
N ASP A 78 28.39 -6.66 -8.53
CA ASP A 78 28.28 -8.12 -8.35
C ASP A 78 27.16 -8.77 -9.18
N GLU A 79 27.49 -9.83 -9.91
CA GLU A 79 26.56 -10.56 -10.77
C GLU A 79 25.43 -11.26 -9.99
N ASN A 80 25.67 -11.71 -8.76
CA ASN A 80 24.66 -12.35 -7.92
C ASN A 80 23.57 -11.37 -7.46
N GLU A 81 23.94 -10.12 -7.18
CA GLU A 81 22.99 -9.08 -6.78
C GLU A 81 22.11 -8.65 -7.96
N LYS A 82 22.68 -8.60 -9.17
CA LYS A 82 21.92 -8.34 -10.41
C LYS A 82 20.87 -9.41 -10.68
N ILE A 83 21.20 -10.68 -10.46
CA ILE A 83 20.24 -11.79 -10.59
C ILE A 83 19.11 -11.64 -9.55
N GLY A 84 19.44 -11.26 -8.31
CA GLY A 84 18.45 -10.96 -7.28
C GLY A 84 17.50 -9.83 -7.67
N ALA A 85 18.03 -8.73 -8.20
CA ALA A 85 17.24 -7.59 -8.68
C ALA A 85 16.31 -7.99 -9.85
N ASP A 86 16.78 -8.83 -10.78
CA ASP A 86 15.97 -9.35 -11.89
C ASP A 86 14.81 -10.23 -11.40
N ILE A 87 15.01 -11.03 -10.34
CA ILE A 87 13.94 -11.84 -9.75
C ILE A 87 12.85 -10.94 -9.15
N VAL A 88 13.24 -9.93 -8.38
CA VAL A 88 12.30 -8.98 -7.77
C VAL A 88 11.52 -8.22 -8.85
N ALA A 89 12.21 -7.77 -9.90
CA ALA A 89 11.58 -7.09 -11.04
C ALA A 89 10.57 -8.01 -11.75
N LYS A 90 10.92 -9.28 -11.97
CA LYS A 90 10.05 -10.26 -12.63
C LYS A 90 8.80 -10.56 -11.82
N VAL A 91 8.91 -10.66 -10.49
CA VAL A 91 7.75 -10.86 -9.60
C VAL A 91 6.82 -9.65 -9.62
N CYS A 92 7.37 -8.43 -9.52
CA CYS A 92 6.58 -7.20 -9.57
C CYS A 92 5.80 -7.06 -10.89
N SER A 93 6.41 -7.41 -12.03
CA SER A 93 5.74 -7.42 -13.34
C SER A 93 4.64 -8.49 -13.45
N ARG A 94 4.88 -9.68 -12.88
CA ARG A 94 3.92 -10.79 -12.92
C ARG A 94 2.63 -10.47 -12.18
N PHE A 95 2.71 -9.72 -11.09
CA PHE A 95 1.55 -9.30 -10.29
C PHE A 95 0.53 -8.52 -11.14
N PHE A 96 1.00 -7.60 -11.99
CA PHE A 96 0.14 -6.84 -12.89
C PHE A 96 -0.44 -7.71 -14.02
N SER A 97 0.36 -8.64 -14.56
CA SER A 97 -0.09 -9.52 -15.65
C SER A 97 -1.21 -10.46 -15.24
N PHE A 98 -1.32 -10.81 -13.95
CA PHE A 98 -2.41 -11.64 -13.44
C PHE A 98 -3.76 -10.91 -13.57
N ALA A 99 -3.82 -9.63 -13.18
CA ALA A 99 -5.03 -8.81 -13.32
C ALA A 99 -5.48 -8.67 -14.78
N LYS A 100 -4.53 -8.59 -15.73
CA LYS A 100 -4.81 -8.45 -17.17
C LYS A 100 -5.54 -9.67 -17.74
N ILE A 101 -5.26 -10.88 -17.26
CA ILE A 101 -5.89 -12.11 -17.76
C ILE A 101 -7.38 -12.16 -17.37
N TYR A 102 -7.71 -11.85 -16.12
CA TYR A 102 -9.12 -11.85 -15.67
C TYR A 102 -9.91 -10.71 -16.29
N PHE A 103 -9.31 -9.52 -16.42
CA PHE A 103 -9.98 -8.38 -17.02
C PHE A 103 -10.28 -8.60 -18.51
N LEU A 104 -9.32 -9.17 -19.27
CA LEU A 104 -9.51 -9.43 -20.70
C LEU A 104 -10.52 -10.56 -20.96
N HIS A 105 -10.52 -11.61 -20.13
CA HIS A 105 -11.47 -12.71 -20.26
C HIS A 105 -12.91 -12.25 -20.00
N THR A 106 -13.12 -11.37 -19.02
CA THR A 106 -14.44 -10.77 -18.76
C THR A 106 -14.86 -9.77 -19.84
N PHE A 107 -13.93 -8.95 -20.35
CA PHE A 107 -14.24 -7.96 -21.40
C PHE A 107 -14.61 -8.61 -22.75
N VAL A 108 -13.91 -9.68 -23.13
CA VAL A 108 -14.19 -10.43 -24.37
C VAL A 108 -15.52 -11.18 -24.25
N SER A 109 -15.85 -11.74 -23.08
CA SER A 109 -17.15 -12.40 -22.86
C SER A 109 -18.35 -11.44 -22.80
N LEU A 110 -18.13 -10.18 -22.41
CA LEU A 110 -19.18 -9.15 -22.35
C LEU A 110 -19.41 -8.39 -23.65
N GLY A 111 -18.68 -8.70 -24.73
CA GLY A 111 -18.96 -8.16 -26.07
C GLY A 111 -18.83 -6.65 -26.19
N PHE A 112 -18.03 -6.01 -25.31
CA PHE A 112 -17.73 -4.59 -25.43
C PHE A 112 -16.73 -4.37 -26.59
N ASP A 113 -17.27 -4.01 -27.76
CA ASP A 113 -16.50 -3.49 -28.91
C ASP A 113 -15.83 -2.18 -28.46
N LEU A 114 -14.52 -2.21 -28.23
CA LEU A 114 -13.70 -1.03 -27.98
C LEU A 114 -13.52 -0.27 -29.30
N ARG A 115 -14.52 0.55 -29.66
CA ARG A 115 -14.33 1.67 -30.60
C ARG A 115 -14.32 2.99 -29.85
#